data_AF-A0A7X3GZ20-F1
#
_entry.id   AF-A0A7X3GZ20-F1
#
_cell.length_a   1.000
_cell.length_b   1.000
_cell.length_c   1.000
_cell.angle_alpha   90.00
_cell.angle_beta   90.00
_cell.angle_gamma   90.00
#
_symmetry.space_group_name_H-M   'P 1'
#
loop_
_entity.id
_entity.type
_entity.pdbx_description
1 polymer ?
#
loop_
_entity_poly.entity_id
_entity_poly.type
_entity_poly.pdbx_seq_one_letter_code
_entity_poly.pdbx_strand_id
1 'polypeptide(L)'
;MLHDELPKEHEDPLIRRLHIIIRYAIKLLAVMMVLVIIWGVLDVIYVLYTKFISPPVMLFEVADIFVIFGAFMVVLIAVEIFINIRLYLGTNVLPIRLVIATALMAIARKVIILDIATISAEEMLAIAAIVLALGVTHWLVGK
;
A
#
# COMPACT_ATOMS: atom_id res chain seq x y z
N MET A 1 -1.24 21.96 -11.50
CA MET A 1 -2.63 22.46 -11.53
C MET A 1 -3.43 21.62 -10.53
N LEU A 2 -3.82 22.19 -9.38
CA LEU A 2 -4.69 21.51 -8.41
C LEU A 2 -6.13 21.56 -8.96
N HIS A 3 -6.58 20.46 -9.57
CA HIS A 3 -8.02 20.29 -9.87
C HIS A 3 -8.68 19.79 -8.58
N ASP A 4 -9.54 20.62 -8.00
CA ASP A 4 -10.42 20.24 -6.89
C ASP A 4 -11.51 19.34 -7.47
N GLU A 5 -11.36 18.02 -7.31
CA GLU A 5 -12.29 17.06 -7.93
C GLU A 5 -13.70 17.16 -7.35
N LEU A 6 -13.86 17.83 -6.20
CA LEU A 6 -15.12 17.89 -5.47
C LEU A 6 -15.44 19.25 -4.82
N PRO A 7 -15.78 20.31 -5.59
CA PRO A 7 -16.16 21.60 -5.03
C PRO A 7 -17.35 21.48 -4.06
N LYS A 8 -17.32 22.20 -2.95
CA LYS A 8 -18.41 22.19 -1.96
C LYS A 8 -19.73 22.76 -2.51
N GLU A 9 -19.65 23.56 -3.56
CA GLU A 9 -20.77 24.15 -4.27
C GLU A 9 -20.66 23.78 -5.75
N HIS A 10 -21.50 22.83 -6.17
CA HIS A 10 -21.86 22.62 -7.57
C HIS A 10 -23.30 23.10 -7.70
N GLU A 11 -23.61 23.84 -8.78
CA GLU A 11 -24.97 24.32 -9.06
C GLU A 11 -25.98 23.17 -9.18
N ASP A 12 -25.51 21.97 -9.55
CA ASP A 12 -26.34 20.78 -9.67
C ASP A 12 -26.59 20.09 -8.30
N PRO A 13 -27.86 20.04 -7.83
CA PRO A 13 -28.23 19.41 -6.56
C PRO A 13 -27.97 17.89 -6.52
N LEU A 14 -27.92 17.21 -7.67
CA LEU A 14 -27.58 15.80 -7.76
C LEU A 14 -26.10 15.58 -7.43
N ILE A 15 -25.21 16.39 -8.03
CA ILE A 15 -23.76 16.27 -7.84
C ILE A 15 -23.39 16.50 -6.38
N ARG A 16 -24.00 17.49 -5.72
CA ARG A 16 -23.81 17.74 -4.29
C ARG A 16 -24.18 16.54 -3.42
N ARG A 17 -25.27 15.83 -3.72
CA ARG A 17 -25.66 14.61 -2.98
C ARG A 17 -24.66 13.48 -3.19
N LEU A 18 -24.20 13.26 -4.43
CA LEU A 18 -23.18 12.25 -4.74
C LEU A 18 -21.87 12.53 -3.98
N HIS A 19 -21.42 13.78 -3.92
CA HIS A 19 -20.22 14.18 -3.17
C HIS A 19 -20.31 13.86 -1.68
N ILE A 20 -21.48 14.04 -1.08
CA ILE A 20 -21.71 13.72 0.33
C ILE A 20 -21.59 12.21 0.55
N ILE A 21 -22.23 11.40 -0.32
CA ILE A 21 -22.16 9.94 -0.25
C ILE A 21 -20.71 9.45 -0.37
N ILE A 22 -19.96 9.96 -1.35
CA ILE A 22 -18.54 9.63 -1.54
C ILE A 22 -17.73 9.96 -0.29
N ARG A 23 -17.91 11.15 0.30
CA ARG A 23 -17.21 11.52 1.55
C ARG A 23 -17.53 10.60 2.71
N TYR A 24 -18.78 10.16 2.86
CA TYR A 24 -19.15 9.17 3.89
C TYR A 24 -18.53 7.80 3.62
N ALA A 25 -18.56 7.33 2.37
CA ALA A 25 -17.95 6.06 1.99
C ALA A 25 -16.44 6.03 2.28
N ILE A 26 -15.72 7.12 1.98
CA ILE A 26 -14.27 7.20 2.21
C ILE A 26 -13.94 7.28 3.71
N LYS A 27 -14.76 7.96 4.52
CA LYS A 27 -14.62 7.93 5.98
C LYS A 27 -14.83 6.52 6.55
N LEU A 28 -15.84 5.81 6.07
CA LEU A 28 -16.08 4.42 6.45
C LEU A 28 -14.89 3.54 6.06
N LEU A 29 -14.35 3.71 4.85
CA LEU A 29 -13.17 3.00 4.37
C LEU A 29 -11.95 3.28 5.26
N ALA A 30 -11.74 4.52 5.69
CA ALA A 30 -10.65 4.86 6.60
C ALA A 30 -10.76 4.11 7.95
N VAL A 31 -11.96 4.00 8.52
CA VAL A 31 -12.19 3.23 9.75
C VAL A 31 -11.94 1.74 9.52
N MET A 32 -12.44 1.19 8.42
CA MET A 32 -12.19 -0.22 8.06
C MET A 32 -10.70 -0.50 7.90
N MET A 33 -9.93 0.41 7.29
CA MET A 33 -8.49 0.24 7.12
C MET A 33 -7.74 0.22 8.45
N VAL A 34 -8.16 1.00 9.44
CA VAL A 34 -7.58 0.92 10.80
C VAL A 34 -7.80 -0.47 11.40
N LEU A 35 -8.99 -1.05 11.23
CA LEU A 35 -9.26 -2.41 11.69
C LEU A 35 -8.36 -3.43 10.97
N VAL A 36 -8.19 -3.30 9.64
CA VAL A 36 -7.29 -4.17 8.86
C VAL A 36 -5.84 -4.06 9.37
N ILE A 37 -5.37 -2.86 9.71
CA ILE A 37 -4.02 -2.67 10.27
C ILE A 37 -3.89 -3.39 11.62
N ILE A 38 -4.88 -3.25 12.52
CA ILE A 38 -4.87 -3.92 13.82
C ILE A 38 -4.84 -5.44 13.63
N TRP A 39 -5.70 -5.98 12.76
CA TRP A 39 -5.72 -7.42 12.44
C TRP A 39 -4.39 -7.88 11.84
N GLY A 40 -3.81 -7.11 10.93
CA GLY A 40 -2.52 -7.43 10.34
C GLY A 40 -1.40 -7.48 11.38
N VAL A 41 -1.39 -6.58 12.37
CA VAL A 41 -0.41 -6.63 13.47
C VAL A 41 -0.61 -7.87 14.32
N LEU A 42 -1.86 -8.23 14.65
CA LEU A 42 -2.16 -9.46 15.39
C LEU A 42 -1.74 -10.71 14.60
N ASP A 43 -1.95 -10.72 13.29
CA ASP A 43 -1.53 -11.80 12.40
C ASP A 43 0.00 -11.95 12.39
N VAL A 44 0.75 -10.84 12.28
CA VAL A 44 2.22 -10.86 12.40
C VAL A 44 2.68 -11.44 13.74
N ILE A 45 2.05 -11.04 14.85
CA ILE A 45 2.35 -11.58 16.18
C ILE A 45 2.07 -13.10 16.21
N TYR A 46 0.96 -13.54 15.63
CA TYR A 46 0.61 -14.95 15.55
C TYR A 46 1.61 -15.76 14.71
N VAL A 47 2.01 -15.24 13.54
CA VAL A 47 3.03 -15.86 12.68
C VAL A 47 4.37 -15.95 13.41
N LEU A 48 4.81 -14.89 14.09
CA LEU A 48 6.04 -14.90 14.89
C LEU A 48 5.97 -15.95 16.02
N TYR A 49 4.86 -15.98 16.76
CA TYR A 49 4.66 -16.94 17.85
C TYR A 49 4.68 -18.38 17.35
N THR A 50 3.94 -18.68 16.28
CA THR A 50 3.87 -20.03 15.71
C THR A 50 5.22 -20.51 15.18
N LYS A 51 5.98 -19.64 14.51
CA LYS A 51 7.32 -19.96 14.01
C LYS A 51 8.37 -20.10 15.11
N PHE A 52 8.24 -19.36 16.20
CA PHE A 52 9.18 -19.44 17.32
C PHE A 52 9.11 -20.78 18.08
N ILE A 53 7.93 -21.42 18.09
CA ILE A 53 7.65 -22.63 18.89
C ILE A 53 7.68 -23.89 18.00
N SER A 54 7.62 -23.74 16.66
CA SER A 54 7.75 -24.87 15.74
C SER A 54 9.14 -25.52 15.81
N PRO A 55 9.25 -26.85 15.72
CA PRO A 55 10.55 -27.54 15.63
C PRO A 55 11.24 -27.24 14.28
N PRO A 56 12.58 -27.03 14.20
CA PRO A 56 13.56 -26.92 15.28
C PRO A 56 13.40 -25.63 16.09
N VAL A 57 13.18 -25.79 17.39
CA VAL A 57 12.83 -24.67 18.28
C VAL A 57 14.00 -23.68 18.36
N MET A 58 13.71 -22.38 18.33
CA MET A 58 14.66 -21.26 18.39
C MET A 58 15.60 -21.06 17.18
N LEU A 59 15.38 -21.73 16.05
CA LEU A 59 16.14 -21.49 14.83
C LEU A 59 15.22 -21.02 13.71
N PHE A 60 15.43 -19.80 13.23
CA PHE A 60 14.77 -19.31 12.03
C PHE A 60 15.57 -19.70 10.80
N GLU A 61 14.93 -20.42 9.88
CA GLU A 61 15.48 -20.60 8.54
C GLU A 61 15.25 -19.34 7.69
N VAL A 62 16.04 -19.17 6.63
CA VAL A 62 15.89 -18.04 5.71
C VAL A 62 14.47 -17.97 5.14
N ALA A 63 13.86 -19.13 4.87
CA ALA A 63 12.48 -19.23 4.41
C ALA A 63 11.46 -18.67 5.44
N ASP A 64 11.66 -18.92 6.73
CA ASP A 64 10.77 -18.41 7.77
C ASP A 64 10.87 -16.89 7.90
N ILE A 65 12.08 -16.33 7.72
CA ILE A 65 12.30 -14.88 7.71
C ILE A 65 11.54 -14.24 6.55
N PHE A 66 11.54 -14.84 5.36
CA PHE A 66 10.77 -14.34 4.22
C PHE A 66 9.25 -14.38 4.47
N VAL A 67 8.75 -15.42 5.15
CA VAL A 67 7.32 -15.50 5.55
C VAL A 67 6.97 -14.37 6.52
N ILE A 68 7.81 -14.14 7.53
CA ILE A 68 7.63 -13.08 8.51
C ILE A 68 7.65 -11.71 7.82
N PHE A 69 8.62 -11.46 6.94
CA PHE A 69 8.66 -10.23 6.14
C PHE A 69 7.42 -10.07 5.27
N GLY A 70 6.92 -11.15 4.67
CA GLY A 70 5.64 -11.15 3.94
C GLY A 70 4.47 -10.68 4.81
N ALA A 71 4.38 -11.14 6.06
CA ALA A 71 3.35 -10.67 6.99
C ALA A 71 3.52 -9.17 7.32
N PHE A 72 4.75 -8.71 7.58
CA PHE A 72 5.03 -7.27 7.77
C PHE A 72 4.66 -6.43 6.54
N MET A 73 4.90 -6.94 5.32
CA MET A 73 4.56 -6.26 4.08
C MET A 73 3.08 -5.94 3.99
N VAL A 74 2.23 -6.92 4.32
CA VAL A 74 0.78 -6.77 4.28
C VAL A 74 0.33 -5.65 5.21
N VAL A 75 0.88 -5.59 6.43
CA VAL A 75 0.59 -4.51 7.38
C VAL A 75 1.01 -3.16 6.83
N LEU A 76 2.22 -3.06 6.29
CA LEU A 76 2.73 -1.79 5.79
C LEU A 76 1.97 -1.31 4.54
N ILE A 77 1.48 -2.21 3.69
CA ILE A 77 0.59 -1.88 2.57
C ILE A 77 -0.73 -1.30 3.10
N ALA A 78 -1.30 -1.90 4.15
CA ALA A 78 -2.53 -1.38 4.75
C ALA A 78 -2.34 0.04 5.33
N VAL A 79 -1.21 0.30 5.98
CA VAL A 79 -0.84 1.64 6.48
C VAL A 79 -0.71 2.64 5.32
N GLU A 80 -0.08 2.24 4.22
CA GLU A 80 0.14 3.09 3.05
C GLU A 80 -1.18 3.46 2.34
N ILE A 81 -2.09 2.49 2.20
CA ILE A 81 -3.45 2.72 1.69
C ILE A 81 -4.21 3.67 2.62
N PHE A 82 -4.12 3.51 3.94
CA PHE A 82 -4.76 4.41 4.89
C PHE A 82 -4.25 5.85 4.75
N ILE A 83 -2.94 6.05 4.58
CA ILE A 83 -2.35 7.38 4.37
C ILE A 83 -2.91 8.02 3.09
N ASN A 84 -3.03 7.25 2.01
CA ASN A 84 -3.60 7.74 0.74
C ASN A 84 -5.07 8.14 0.88
N ILE A 85 -5.87 7.34 1.60
CA ILE A 85 -7.27 7.66 1.92
C ILE A 85 -7.38 8.92 2.79
N ARG A 86 -6.54 9.04 3.83
CA ARG A 86 -6.52 10.22 4.70
C ARG A 86 -6.18 11.47 3.90
N LEU A 87 -5.20 11.38 2.98
CA LEU A 87 -4.83 12.55 2.19
C LEU A 87 -5.99 13.01 1.31
N TYR A 88 -6.72 12.07 0.70
CA TYR A 88 -7.94 12.39 -0.05
C TYR A 88 -8.96 13.16 0.81
N LEU A 89 -9.20 12.71 2.06
CA LEU A 89 -10.10 13.39 2.99
C LEU A 89 -9.61 14.78 3.43
N GLY A 90 -8.28 15.00 3.47
CA GLY A 90 -7.66 16.22 3.96
C GLY A 90 -7.52 17.32 2.92
N THR A 91 -7.29 16.95 1.65
CA THR A 91 -6.98 17.93 0.59
C THR A 91 -7.99 17.98 -0.55
N ASN A 92 -9.02 17.11 -0.61
CA ASN A 92 -10.00 16.98 -1.72
C ASN A 92 -9.40 16.84 -3.14
N VAL A 93 -8.08 16.72 -3.24
CA VAL A 93 -7.33 16.56 -4.49
C VAL A 93 -6.54 15.26 -4.39
N LEU A 94 -6.58 14.45 -5.45
CA LEU A 94 -5.73 13.27 -5.57
C LEU A 94 -4.27 13.71 -5.72
N PRO A 95 -3.40 13.41 -4.74
CA PRO A 95 -1.98 13.73 -4.80
C PRO A 95 -1.27 12.77 -5.76
N ILE A 96 -1.42 12.94 -7.08
CA ILE A 96 -0.90 12.00 -8.08
C ILE A 96 0.59 11.68 -7.83
N ARG A 97 1.38 12.69 -7.42
CA ARG A 97 2.78 12.52 -7.03
C ARG A 97 2.98 11.57 -5.83
N LEU A 98 2.14 11.67 -4.80
CA LEU A 98 2.19 10.77 -3.65
C LEU A 98 1.82 9.34 -4.06
N VAL A 99 0.77 9.17 -4.87
CA VAL A 99 0.32 7.85 -5.32
C VAL A 99 1.43 7.13 -6.10
N ILE A 100 2.10 7.82 -7.02
CA ILE A 100 3.22 7.26 -7.78
C ILE A 100 4.41 6.94 -6.85
N ALA A 101 4.72 7.82 -5.89
CA ALA A 101 5.77 7.56 -4.91
C ALA A 101 5.45 6.33 -4.04
N THR A 102 4.19 6.15 -3.62
CA THR A 102 3.74 4.96 -2.87
C THR A 102 3.80 3.69 -3.73
N ALA A 103 3.46 3.78 -5.03
CA ALA A 103 3.61 2.64 -5.94
C ALA A 103 5.07 2.22 -6.11
N LEU A 104 5.98 3.19 -6.28
CA LEU A 104 7.42 2.94 -6.36
C LEU A 104 7.96 2.35 -5.05
N MET A 105 7.54 2.88 -3.90
CA MET A 105 7.89 2.38 -2.57
C MET A 105 7.41 0.94 -2.35
N ALA A 106 6.18 0.62 -2.76
CA ALA A 106 5.61 -0.72 -2.65
C ALA A 106 6.39 -1.74 -3.48
N ILE A 107 6.72 -1.42 -4.74
CA ILE A 107 7.53 -2.30 -5.59
C ILE A 107 8.94 -2.45 -5.04
N ALA A 108 9.59 -1.35 -4.63
CA ALA A 108 10.92 -1.42 -4.03
C ALA A 108 10.94 -2.36 -2.82
N ARG A 109 9.92 -2.29 -1.97
CA ARG A 109 9.80 -3.17 -0.81
C ARG A 109 9.52 -4.63 -1.17
N LYS A 110 8.83 -4.91 -2.27
CA LYS A 110 8.67 -6.27 -2.81
C LYS A 110 9.99 -6.85 -3.34
N VAL A 111 10.82 -6.02 -3.99
CA VAL A 111 12.14 -6.42 -4.51
C VAL A 111 13.13 -6.75 -3.38
N ILE A 112 13.07 -6.03 -2.26
CA ILE A 112 13.95 -6.30 -1.09
C ILE A 112 13.73 -7.71 -0.50
N ILE A 113 12.50 -8.22 -0.56
CA ILE A 113 12.10 -9.50 0.07
C ILE A 113 12.13 -10.65 -0.95
N LEU A 114 12.57 -10.36 -2.18
CA LEU A 114 12.59 -11.31 -3.28
C LEU A 114 13.66 -12.39 -3.08
N ASP A 115 13.30 -13.66 -3.19
CA ASP A 115 14.27 -14.75 -3.23
C ASP A 115 14.69 -15.06 -4.68
N ILE A 116 15.93 -14.69 -5.01
CA ILE A 116 16.52 -14.85 -6.35
C ILE A 116 16.62 -16.33 -6.74
N ALA A 117 16.70 -17.26 -5.77
CA ALA A 117 16.76 -18.68 -6.06
C ALA A 117 15.44 -19.23 -6.64
N THR A 118 14.33 -18.53 -6.41
CA THR A 118 12.98 -18.96 -6.80
C THR A 118 12.47 -18.31 -8.08
N ILE A 119 13.24 -17.40 -8.67
CA ILE A 119 12.77 -16.51 -9.74
C ILE A 119 13.58 -16.70 -11.01
N SER A 120 12.86 -16.79 -12.12
CA SER A 120 13.45 -16.88 -13.45
C SER A 120 14.07 -15.55 -13.89
N ALA A 121 15.01 -15.60 -14.82
CA ALA A 121 15.61 -14.40 -15.41
C ALA A 121 14.55 -13.50 -16.10
N GLU A 122 13.51 -14.10 -16.69
CA GLU A 122 12.41 -13.39 -17.34
C GLU A 122 11.58 -12.58 -16.32
N GLU A 123 11.24 -13.19 -15.18
CA GLU A 123 10.52 -12.51 -14.10
C GLU A 123 11.37 -11.38 -13.49
N MET A 124 12.67 -11.59 -13.32
CA MET A 124 13.57 -10.54 -12.83
C MET A 124 13.65 -9.35 -13.80
N LEU A 125 13.70 -9.60 -15.11
CA LEU A 125 13.65 -8.56 -16.14
C LEU A 125 12.30 -7.83 -16.15
N ALA A 126 11.18 -8.54 -15.97
CA ALA A 126 9.86 -7.93 -15.89
C ALA A 126 9.75 -6.97 -14.69
N ILE A 127 10.25 -7.38 -13.52
CA ILE A 127 10.31 -6.52 -12.33
C ILE A 127 11.17 -5.29 -12.59
N ALA A 128 12.35 -5.46 -13.19
CA ALA A 128 13.23 -4.33 -13.54
C ALA A 128 12.55 -3.34 -14.50
N ALA A 129 11.80 -3.84 -15.50
CA ALA A 129 11.04 -3.00 -16.42
C ALA A 129 9.94 -2.20 -15.71
N ILE A 130 9.21 -2.83 -14.76
CA ILE A 130 8.18 -2.14 -13.96
C ILE A 130 8.82 -1.05 -13.09
N VAL A 131 9.93 -1.35 -12.42
CA VAL A 131 10.66 -0.38 -11.58
C VAL A 131 11.15 0.80 -12.41
N LEU A 132 11.72 0.55 -13.59
CA LEU A 132 12.15 1.60 -14.51
C LEU A 132 10.97 2.45 -15.01
N ALA A 133 9.86 1.82 -15.41
CA ALA A 133 8.66 2.53 -15.86
C ALA A 133 8.11 3.45 -14.76
N LEU A 134 7.95 2.94 -13.53
CA LEU A 134 7.51 3.75 -12.38
C LEU A 134 8.51 4.86 -12.02
N GLY A 135 9.81 4.58 -12.11
CA GLY A 135 10.86 5.59 -11.91
C GLY A 135 10.78 6.73 -12.92
N VAL A 136 10.58 6.41 -14.21
CA VAL A 136 10.38 7.41 -15.27
C VAL A 136 9.09 8.20 -15.05
N THR A 137 7.97 7.54 -14.72
CA THR A 137 6.71 8.23 -14.40
C THR A 137 6.87 9.17 -13.21
N HIS A 138 7.55 8.75 -12.15
CA HIS A 138 7.82 9.58 -10.99
C HIS A 138 8.69 10.81 -11.34
N TRP A 139 9.70 10.64 -12.20
CA TRP A 139 10.53 11.75 -12.67
C TRP A 139 9.74 12.75 -13.52
N LEU A 140 8.87 12.27 -14.42
CA LEU A 140 8.06 13.11 -15.28
C LEU A 140 6.99 13.90 -14.51
N VAL A 141 6.33 13.26 -13.52
CA VAL A 141 5.33 13.93 -12.67
C VAL A 141 5.98 14.83 -11.61
N GLY A 142 7.24 14.59 -11.28
CA GLY A 142 8.02 15.43 -10.37
C GLY A 142 8.55 16.73 -10.99
N LYS A 143 8.47 16.88 -12.32
CA LYS A 143 8.66 18.15 -13.04
C LYS A 143 7.37 18.97 -13.03
#